data_AF-K1KZQ3-F1
#
_entry.id   AF-K1KZQ3-F1
#
_cell.length_a   1.000
_cell.length_b   1.000
_cell.length_c   1.000
_cell.angle_alpha   90.00
_cell.angle_beta   90.00
_cell.angle_gamma   90.00
#
_symmetry.space_group_name_H-M   'P 1'
#
loop_
_entity.id
_entity.type
_entity.pdbx_description
1 polymer ?
#
loop_
_entity_poly.entity_id
_entity_poly.type
_entity_poly.pdbx_seq_one_letter_code
_entity_poly.pdbx_strand_id
1 'polypeptide(L)'
;MVKPTILIASLLKPLKDSRAYYRLGLSLRETNKYRLNIIGFSKKKEDEVENIKFTPLFLNNRSGRERWKAGFRFLKVYQKEKPDLTVICTWEFIPFALFGKVLYGGKLIYDVQENYTLNIAHNQTLKGFRKYLAMGLILFIEAIGKMIFEHYVFSEQCYKVEKKHFKPYLVLENKFSGTLIERPIDPKKAPQYCHKFFDFGYHYGSIWYPRSHGLVFKFTEILS
;
A
#
# COMPACT_ATOMS: atom_id res chain seq x y z
N MET A 1 -1.24 -19.92 -22.54
CA MET A 1 -1.99 -19.78 -21.27
C MET A 1 -2.30 -18.32 -21.03
N VAL A 2 -3.47 -17.99 -20.50
CA VAL A 2 -3.83 -16.61 -20.12
C VAL A 2 -3.06 -16.25 -18.85
N LYS A 3 -2.30 -15.15 -18.86
CA LYS A 3 -1.55 -14.69 -17.68
C LYS A 3 -2.52 -14.15 -16.62
N PRO A 4 -2.39 -14.56 -15.34
CA PRO A 4 -3.21 -14.03 -14.26
C PRO A 4 -3.04 -12.52 -14.12
N THR A 5 -4.13 -11.82 -13.82
CA THR A 5 -4.20 -10.38 -13.66
C THR A 5 -4.07 -10.01 -12.18
N ILE A 6 -3.06 -9.21 -11.84
CA ILE A 6 -2.87 -8.65 -10.50
C ILE A 6 -3.25 -7.16 -10.52
N LEU A 7 -4.17 -6.78 -9.62
CA LEU A 7 -4.57 -5.40 -9.41
C LEU A 7 -3.89 -4.85 -8.16
N ILE A 8 -3.16 -3.75 -8.25
CA ILE A 8 -2.56 -3.07 -7.09
C ILE A 8 -3.24 -1.72 -6.94
N ALA A 9 -3.96 -1.50 -5.84
CA ALA A 9 -4.85 -0.35 -5.71
C ALA A 9 -4.53 0.52 -4.49
N SER A 10 -4.29 1.80 -4.77
CA SER A 10 -4.08 2.85 -3.78
C SER A 10 -4.98 4.04 -4.10
N LEU A 11 -5.55 4.68 -3.06
CA LEU A 11 -6.42 5.84 -3.23
C LEU A 11 -5.63 7.15 -3.29
N LEU A 12 -4.65 7.28 -2.40
CA LEU A 12 -3.93 8.53 -2.16
C LEU A 12 -2.46 8.51 -2.59
N LYS A 13 -1.96 7.39 -3.12
CA LYS A 13 -0.60 7.27 -3.64
C LYS A 13 -0.60 7.48 -5.16
N PRO A 14 0.48 8.03 -5.74
CA PRO A 14 0.57 8.24 -7.18
C PRO A 14 0.65 6.90 -7.91
N LEU A 15 0.37 6.89 -9.22
CA LEU A 15 0.52 5.69 -10.05
C LEU A 15 1.94 5.10 -10.02
N LYS A 16 2.96 5.95 -9.94
CA LYS A 16 4.39 5.57 -9.88
C LYS A 16 4.94 5.79 -8.47
N ASP A 17 4.30 5.20 -7.45
CA ASP A 17 4.81 5.28 -6.09
C ASP A 17 5.99 4.33 -5.84
N SER A 18 6.82 4.62 -4.84
CA SER A 18 8.01 3.84 -4.52
C SER A 18 7.71 2.39 -4.15
N ARG A 19 6.53 2.09 -3.59
CA ARG A 19 6.21 0.75 -3.08
C ARG A 19 5.40 -0.05 -4.08
N ALA A 20 4.21 0.41 -4.46
CA ALA A 20 3.32 -0.34 -5.34
C ALA A 20 3.86 -0.42 -6.78
N TYR A 21 4.40 0.66 -7.35
CA TYR A 21 5.03 0.58 -8.67
C TYR A 21 6.47 0.07 -8.63
N TYR A 22 7.39 0.77 -7.97
CA TYR A 22 8.82 0.46 -8.12
C TYR A 22 9.24 -0.84 -7.42
N ARG A 23 8.67 -1.19 -6.26
CA ARG A 23 9.01 -2.43 -5.56
C ARG A 23 8.14 -3.59 -6.02
N LEU A 24 6.82 -3.48 -5.90
CA LEU A 24 5.91 -4.58 -6.23
C LEU A 24 5.76 -4.73 -7.75
N GLY A 25 5.39 -3.65 -8.44
CA GLY A 25 5.09 -3.65 -9.87
C GLY A 25 6.25 -4.11 -10.73
N LEU A 26 7.43 -3.49 -10.59
CA LEU A 26 8.60 -3.87 -11.40
C LEU A 26 9.09 -5.29 -11.10
N SER A 27 9.14 -5.71 -9.83
CA SER A 27 9.56 -7.07 -9.47
C SER A 27 8.60 -8.13 -10.02
N LEU A 28 7.29 -7.89 -9.95
CA LEU A 28 6.30 -8.81 -10.51
C LEU A 28 6.37 -8.84 -12.05
N ARG A 29 6.61 -7.71 -12.69
CA ARG A 29 6.79 -7.59 -14.15
C ARG A 29 7.97 -8.42 -14.64
N GLU A 30 9.11 -8.39 -13.94
CA GLU A 30 10.32 -9.15 -14.30
C GLU A 30 10.09 -10.65 -14.41
N THR A 31 9.11 -11.19 -13.69
CA THR A 31 8.75 -12.61 -13.79
C THR A 31 8.09 -12.98 -15.12
N ASN A 32 7.53 -12.00 -15.83
CA ASN A 32 6.72 -12.15 -17.04
C ASN A 32 5.49 -13.09 -16.89
N LYS A 33 5.14 -13.48 -15.66
CA LYS A 33 4.05 -14.41 -15.35
C LYS A 33 2.68 -13.73 -15.22
N TYR A 34 2.66 -12.43 -14.96
CA TYR A 34 1.46 -11.69 -14.57
C TYR A 34 1.19 -10.52 -15.51
N ARG A 35 -0.09 -10.13 -15.63
CA ARG A 35 -0.48 -8.80 -16.11
C ARG A 35 -0.78 -7.92 -14.92
N LEU A 36 -0.19 -6.73 -14.88
CA LEU A 36 -0.34 -5.82 -13.75
C LEU A 36 -1.27 -4.68 -14.13
N ASN A 37 -2.17 -4.32 -13.23
CA ASN A 37 -2.93 -3.08 -13.31
C ASN A 37 -2.72 -2.30 -12.00
N ILE A 38 -2.18 -1.09 -12.10
CA ILE A 38 -1.90 -0.23 -10.96
C ILE A 38 -2.92 0.91 -10.95
N ILE A 39 -3.66 1.00 -9.84
CA ILE A 39 -4.62 2.06 -9.55
C ILE A 39 -3.99 3.03 -8.55
N GLY A 40 -4.02 4.32 -8.89
CA GLY A 40 -3.49 5.41 -8.07
C GLY A 40 -3.99 6.77 -8.56
N PHE A 41 -3.54 7.86 -7.94
CA PHE A 41 -3.81 9.20 -8.49
C PHE A 41 -2.77 9.58 -9.55
N SER A 42 -3.17 10.35 -10.55
CA SER A 42 -2.21 11.02 -11.44
C SER A 42 -2.79 12.30 -12.00
N LYS A 43 -1.95 13.32 -12.19
CA LYS A 43 -2.36 14.58 -12.81
C LYS A 43 -2.50 14.47 -14.33
N LYS A 44 -1.90 13.44 -14.93
CA LYS A 44 -1.91 13.19 -16.38
C LYS A 44 -2.24 11.74 -16.65
N LYS A 45 -2.70 11.45 -17.87
CA LYS A 45 -2.76 10.08 -18.35
C LYS A 45 -1.32 9.57 -18.46
N GLU A 46 -1.03 8.48 -17.77
CA GLU A 46 0.26 7.79 -17.89
C GLU A 46 0.16 6.77 -19.03
N ASP A 47 1.23 6.67 -19.81
CA ASP A 47 1.33 5.64 -20.84
C ASP A 47 1.51 4.26 -20.20
N GLU A 48 0.88 3.27 -20.82
CA GLU A 48 1.06 1.88 -20.41
C GLU A 48 2.51 1.46 -20.68
N VAL A 49 3.08 0.76 -19.70
CA VAL A 49 4.41 0.15 -19.83
C VAL A 49 4.20 -1.34 -20.04
N GLU A 50 5.12 -2.02 -20.72
CA GLU A 50 4.99 -3.44 -21.04
C GLU A 50 4.54 -4.29 -19.82
N ASN A 51 3.42 -4.99 -19.96
CA ASN A 51 2.73 -5.78 -18.92
C ASN A 51 2.25 -5.00 -17.66
N ILE A 52 2.26 -3.67 -17.68
CA ILE A 52 1.76 -2.78 -16.62
C ILE A 52 0.79 -1.75 -17.20
N LYS A 53 -0.49 -1.96 -16.89
CA LYS A 53 -1.55 -0.99 -17.13
C LYS A 53 -1.66 -0.02 -15.97
N PHE A 54 -1.87 1.26 -16.28
CA PHE A 54 -2.11 2.29 -15.28
C PHE A 54 -3.53 2.82 -15.36
N THR A 55 -4.23 2.83 -14.22
CA THR A 55 -5.61 3.33 -14.14
C THR A 55 -5.67 4.49 -13.14
N PRO A 56 -5.70 5.76 -13.60
CA PRO A 56 -5.80 6.91 -12.72
C PRO A 56 -7.20 7.03 -12.09
N LEU A 57 -7.28 7.23 -10.78
CA LEU A 57 -8.52 7.44 -10.04
C LEU A 57 -9.03 8.86 -10.10
N PHE A 58 -8.12 9.83 -10.02
CA PHE A 58 -8.41 11.27 -10.00
C PHE A 58 -7.40 12.01 -10.84
N LEU A 59 -7.86 13.06 -11.50
CA LEU A 59 -6.99 13.98 -12.24
C LEU A 59 -6.64 15.24 -11.42
N ASN A 60 -7.57 15.81 -10.65
CA ASN A 60 -7.39 17.18 -10.13
C ASN A 60 -7.70 17.43 -8.64
N ASN A 61 -8.62 16.71 -7.99
CA ASN A 61 -9.08 17.09 -6.64
C ASN A 61 -9.19 15.90 -5.68
N ARG A 62 -8.71 16.07 -4.44
CA ARG A 62 -8.61 15.00 -3.40
C ARG A 62 -9.68 15.13 -2.30
N SER A 63 -10.81 15.75 -2.62
CA SER A 63 -11.90 15.97 -1.67
C SER A 63 -12.55 14.64 -1.25
N GLY A 64 -13.24 14.62 -0.10
CA GLY A 64 -13.91 13.40 0.41
C GLY A 64 -14.96 12.84 -0.55
N ARG A 65 -15.66 13.69 -1.31
CA ARG A 65 -16.62 13.24 -2.33
C ARG A 65 -15.93 12.52 -3.50
N GLU A 66 -14.77 13.00 -3.89
CA GLU A 66 -13.98 12.33 -4.92
C GLU A 66 -13.47 10.98 -4.38
N ARG A 67 -13.01 10.88 -3.12
CA ARG A 67 -12.65 9.60 -2.50
C ARG A 67 -13.74 8.53 -2.64
N TRP A 68 -14.99 8.90 -2.41
CA TRP A 68 -16.12 7.99 -2.59
C TRP A 68 -16.34 7.59 -4.06
N LYS A 69 -16.27 8.55 -5.00
CA LYS A 69 -16.33 8.26 -6.44
C LYS A 69 -15.20 7.34 -6.91
N ALA A 70 -14.01 7.44 -6.33
CA ALA A 70 -12.92 6.52 -6.64
C ALA A 70 -13.22 5.09 -6.21
N GLY A 71 -13.93 4.88 -5.10
CA GLY A 71 -14.39 3.54 -4.72
C GLY A 71 -15.23 2.90 -5.82
N PHE A 72 -16.17 3.64 -6.40
CA PHE A 72 -16.96 3.15 -7.54
C PHE A 72 -16.14 2.99 -8.82
N ARG A 73 -15.15 3.85 -9.08
CA ARG A 73 -14.23 3.68 -10.21
C ARG A 73 -13.38 2.42 -10.05
N PHE A 74 -12.89 2.18 -8.84
CA PHE A 74 -12.20 0.96 -8.47
C PHE A 74 -13.09 -0.26 -8.73
N LEU A 75 -14.36 -0.25 -8.30
CA LEU A 75 -15.30 -1.34 -8.60
C LEU A 75 -15.51 -1.58 -10.10
N LYS A 76 -15.65 -0.52 -10.89
CA LYS A 76 -15.77 -0.64 -12.35
C LYS A 76 -14.53 -1.29 -12.97
N VAL A 77 -13.34 -0.94 -12.47
CA VAL A 77 -12.09 -1.57 -12.91
C VAL A 77 -12.03 -3.03 -12.45
N TYR A 78 -12.40 -3.31 -11.21
CA TYR A 78 -12.48 -4.67 -10.68
C TYR A 78 -13.40 -5.56 -11.54
N GLN A 79 -14.61 -5.07 -11.86
CA GLN A 79 -15.57 -5.75 -12.73
C GLN A 79 -15.02 -6.02 -14.13
N LYS A 80 -14.32 -5.02 -14.71
CA LYS A 80 -13.79 -5.12 -16.08
C LYS A 80 -12.60 -6.07 -16.17
N GLU A 81 -11.67 -5.96 -15.23
CA GLU A 81 -10.39 -6.67 -15.27
C GLU A 81 -10.48 -8.05 -14.64
N LYS A 82 -11.46 -8.29 -13.76
CA LYS A 82 -11.67 -9.55 -13.00
C LYS A 82 -10.35 -10.10 -12.44
N PRO A 83 -9.67 -9.35 -11.56
CA PRO A 83 -8.33 -9.72 -11.12
C PRO A 83 -8.33 -11.03 -10.34
N ASP A 84 -7.36 -11.89 -10.62
CA ASP A 84 -7.11 -13.11 -9.86
C ASP A 84 -6.60 -12.80 -8.44
N LEU A 85 -5.88 -11.68 -8.32
CA LEU A 85 -5.36 -11.17 -7.06
C LEU A 85 -5.43 -9.64 -7.02
N THR A 86 -5.91 -9.09 -5.92
CA THR A 86 -5.92 -7.64 -5.67
C THR A 86 -5.16 -7.29 -4.40
N VAL A 87 -4.14 -6.44 -4.53
CA VAL A 87 -3.40 -5.84 -3.42
C VAL A 87 -4.00 -4.48 -3.09
N ILE A 88 -4.58 -4.35 -1.91
CA ILE A 88 -5.19 -3.13 -1.40
C ILE A 88 -4.20 -2.40 -0.50
N CYS A 89 -3.85 -1.17 -0.86
CA CYS A 89 -2.84 -0.38 -0.15
C CYS A 89 -3.45 0.70 0.78
N THR A 90 -4.77 0.70 0.98
CA THR A 90 -5.49 1.75 1.73
C THR A 90 -6.77 1.18 2.33
N TRP A 91 -7.14 1.60 3.54
CA TRP A 91 -8.31 1.04 4.22
C TRP A 91 -9.64 1.43 3.54
N GLU A 92 -9.69 2.59 2.86
CA GLU A 92 -10.90 3.08 2.20
C GLU A 92 -11.40 2.17 1.07
N PHE A 93 -10.52 1.35 0.48
CA PHE A 93 -10.87 0.40 -0.57
C PHE A 93 -11.30 -0.96 -0.05
N ILE A 94 -11.11 -1.27 1.22
CA ILE A 94 -11.55 -2.54 1.82
C ILE A 94 -13.04 -2.85 1.55
N PRO A 95 -14.01 -1.94 1.81
CA PRO A 95 -15.43 -2.25 1.57
C PRO A 95 -15.74 -2.48 0.08
N PHE A 96 -15.07 -1.73 -0.81
CA PHE A 96 -15.22 -1.91 -2.25
C PHE A 96 -14.55 -3.20 -2.74
N ALA A 97 -13.41 -3.57 -2.19
CA ALA A 97 -12.71 -4.82 -2.49
C ALA A 97 -13.53 -6.04 -2.04
N LEU A 98 -14.15 -5.96 -0.86
CA LEU A 98 -15.10 -6.97 -0.39
C LEU A 98 -16.25 -7.17 -1.39
N PHE A 99 -16.90 -6.07 -1.77
CA PHE A 99 -18.01 -6.12 -2.72
C PHE A 99 -17.56 -6.68 -4.07
N GLY A 100 -16.40 -6.25 -4.57
CA GLY A 100 -15.81 -6.76 -5.81
C GLY A 100 -15.52 -8.27 -5.75
N LYS A 101 -14.94 -8.76 -4.65
CA LYS A 101 -14.66 -10.17 -4.43
C LYS A 101 -15.92 -11.03 -4.39
N VAL A 102 -16.95 -10.58 -3.68
CA VAL A 102 -18.23 -11.31 -3.58
C VAL A 102 -18.90 -11.45 -4.95
N LEU A 103 -18.82 -10.41 -5.80
CA LEU A 103 -19.47 -10.42 -7.10
C LEU A 103 -18.65 -11.06 -8.23
N TYR A 104 -17.33 -10.90 -8.20
CA TYR A 104 -16.46 -11.23 -9.33
C TYR A 104 -15.33 -12.21 -8.97
N GLY A 105 -15.21 -12.61 -7.70
CA GLY A 105 -14.17 -13.49 -7.21
C GLY A 105 -12.81 -12.80 -7.06
N GLY A 106 -11.75 -13.61 -7.06
CA GLY A 106 -10.36 -13.17 -6.86
C GLY A 106 -9.92 -13.19 -5.40
N LYS A 107 -8.61 -13.28 -5.20
CA LYS A 107 -7.95 -13.26 -3.89
C LYS A 107 -7.61 -11.81 -3.53
N LEU A 108 -7.60 -11.48 -2.24
CA LEU A 108 -7.31 -10.15 -1.72
C LEU A 108 -6.10 -10.19 -0.76
N ILE A 109 -5.21 -9.22 -0.92
CA ILE A 109 -4.11 -8.96 0.00
C ILE A 109 -4.25 -7.53 0.51
N TYR A 110 -4.03 -7.33 1.81
CA TYR A 110 -3.97 -6.00 2.39
C TYR A 110 -2.53 -5.59 2.71
N ASP A 111 -2.02 -4.58 2.01
CA ASP A 111 -0.71 -3.97 2.26
C ASP A 111 -0.85 -2.85 3.31
N VAL A 112 -0.52 -3.19 4.55
CA VAL A 112 -0.52 -2.29 5.71
C VAL A 112 0.72 -1.40 5.65
N GLN A 113 0.52 -0.19 5.10
CA GLN A 113 1.58 0.80 4.97
C GLN A 113 1.65 1.79 6.15
N GLU A 114 0.50 2.13 6.72
CA GLU A 114 0.35 3.17 7.74
C GLU A 114 -0.65 2.71 8.80
N ASN A 115 -0.40 3.07 10.07
CA ASN A 115 -1.40 2.91 11.12
C ASN A 115 -2.35 4.12 11.14
N TYR A 116 -3.39 4.07 10.29
CA TYR A 116 -4.32 5.19 10.13
C TYR A 116 -5.03 5.60 11.43
N THR A 117 -5.35 4.65 12.30
CA THR A 117 -5.97 4.93 13.61
C THR A 117 -5.03 5.74 14.50
N LEU A 118 -3.75 5.37 14.57
CA LEU A 118 -2.74 6.16 15.30
C LEU A 118 -2.49 7.51 14.62
N ASN A 119 -2.45 7.56 13.29
CA ASN A 119 -2.29 8.81 12.56
C ASN A 119 -3.41 9.81 12.89
N ILE A 120 -4.68 9.37 12.96
CA ILE A 120 -5.79 10.23 13.38
C ILE A 120 -5.69 10.57 14.88
N ALA A 121 -5.26 9.63 15.72
CA ALA A 121 -5.09 9.85 17.15
C ALA A 121 -4.05 10.95 17.46
N HIS A 122 -2.96 11.03 16.71
CA HIS A 122 -1.91 12.03 16.91
C HIS A 122 -2.12 13.32 16.13
N ASN A 123 -2.80 13.27 14.98
CA ASN A 123 -3.00 14.46 14.16
C ASN A 123 -4.10 15.38 14.72
N GLN A 124 -3.89 16.69 14.64
CA GLN A 124 -4.82 17.72 15.12
C GLN A 124 -5.89 18.11 14.08
N THR A 125 -5.89 17.48 12.89
CA THR A 125 -6.84 17.79 11.80
C THR A 125 -8.30 17.54 12.19
N LEU A 126 -8.57 16.56 13.04
CA LEU A 126 -9.91 16.23 13.53
C LEU A 126 -9.98 16.42 15.05
N LYS A 127 -11.04 17.07 15.52
CA LYS A 127 -11.24 17.37 16.95
C LYS A 127 -12.56 16.76 17.47
N GLY A 128 -12.57 16.46 18.78
CA GLY A 128 -13.76 16.00 19.50
C GLY A 128 -14.36 14.71 18.94
N PHE A 129 -15.69 14.63 18.94
CA PHE A 129 -16.45 13.43 18.57
C PHE A 129 -16.13 12.89 17.16
N ARG A 130 -15.87 13.78 16.18
CA ARG A 130 -15.54 13.38 14.80
C ARG A 130 -14.28 12.55 14.69
N LYS A 131 -13.30 12.80 15.58
CA LYS A 131 -12.05 12.04 15.65
C LYS A 131 -12.31 10.60 16.07
N TYR A 132 -13.08 10.40 17.13
CA TYR A 132 -13.44 9.07 17.63
C TYR A 132 -14.29 8.29 16.61
N LEU A 133 -15.22 8.98 15.94
CA LEU A 133 -16.03 8.35 14.88
C LEU A 133 -15.16 7.89 13.69
N ALA A 134 -14.20 8.71 13.27
CA ALA A 134 -13.27 8.33 12.19
C ALA A 134 -12.37 7.16 12.59
N MET A 135 -11.84 7.15 13.81
CA MET A 135 -11.04 6.04 14.34
C MET A 135 -11.87 4.75 14.43
N GLY A 136 -13.08 4.83 14.95
CA GLY A 136 -14.01 3.69 15.05
C GLY A 136 -14.37 3.12 13.67
N LEU A 137 -14.60 3.99 12.69
CA LEU A 137 -14.89 3.59 11.31
C LEU A 137 -13.72 2.82 10.68
N ILE A 138 -12.48 3.28 10.86
CA ILE A 138 -11.29 2.60 10.34
C ILE A 138 -11.16 1.22 11.00
N LEU A 139 -11.26 1.16 12.33
CA LEU A 139 -11.16 -0.10 13.06
C LEU A 139 -12.24 -1.09 12.65
N PHE A 140 -13.47 -0.61 12.45
CA PHE A 140 -14.59 -1.42 11.98
C PHE A 140 -14.34 -1.97 10.57
N ILE A 141 -13.90 -1.13 9.65
CA ILE A 141 -13.61 -1.55 8.26
C ILE A 141 -12.43 -2.52 8.22
N GLU A 142 -11.36 -2.27 8.97
CA GLU A 142 -10.25 -3.22 9.11
C GLU A 142 -10.70 -4.54 9.73
N ALA A 143 -11.62 -4.52 10.70
CA ALA A 143 -12.19 -5.72 11.29
C ALA A 143 -13.01 -6.53 10.28
N ILE A 144 -13.79 -5.87 9.41
CA ILE A 144 -14.44 -6.54 8.26
C ILE A 144 -13.37 -7.14 7.33
N GLY A 145 -12.30 -6.39 7.07
CA GLY A 145 -11.14 -6.84 6.31
C GLY A 145 -10.59 -8.19 6.77
N LYS A 146 -10.61 -8.45 8.09
CA LYS A 146 -10.10 -9.71 8.66
C LYS A 146 -10.72 -10.96 8.09
N MET A 147 -12.00 -10.91 7.73
CA MET A 147 -12.73 -12.07 7.23
C MET A 147 -12.48 -12.34 5.75
N ILE A 148 -11.91 -11.37 5.01
CA ILE A 148 -11.95 -11.36 3.55
C ILE A 148 -10.57 -11.46 2.92
N PHE A 149 -9.52 -11.03 3.61
CA PHE A 149 -8.14 -11.02 3.12
C PHE A 149 -7.45 -12.36 3.39
N GLU A 150 -6.85 -12.92 2.35
CA GLU A 150 -6.05 -14.14 2.39
C GLU A 150 -4.67 -13.92 3.00
N HIS A 151 -4.14 -12.71 2.84
CA HIS A 151 -2.81 -12.37 3.34
C HIS A 151 -2.68 -10.88 3.67
N TYR A 152 -1.77 -10.59 4.58
CA TYR A 152 -1.37 -9.23 4.92
C TYR A 152 0.09 -9.00 4.56
N VAL A 153 0.42 -7.81 4.06
CA VAL A 153 1.80 -7.38 3.87
C VAL A 153 2.05 -6.20 4.79
N PHE A 154 3.01 -6.30 5.70
CA PHE A 154 3.39 -5.19 6.58
C PHE A 154 4.57 -4.45 5.98
N SER A 155 4.49 -3.11 5.92
CA SER A 155 5.61 -2.29 5.47
C SER A 155 6.70 -2.08 6.53
N GLU A 156 6.44 -2.44 7.79
CA GLU A 156 7.34 -2.24 8.93
C GLU A 156 7.24 -3.39 9.95
N GLN A 157 8.31 -3.61 10.72
CA GLN A 157 8.36 -4.66 11.75
C GLN A 157 7.45 -4.37 12.94
N CYS A 158 7.29 -3.09 13.30
CA CYS A 158 6.46 -2.66 14.43
C CYS A 158 5.00 -3.13 14.28
N TYR A 159 4.50 -3.26 13.04
CA TYR A 159 3.15 -3.74 12.77
C TYR A 159 2.89 -5.18 13.21
N LYS A 160 3.93 -6.01 13.40
CA LYS A 160 3.77 -7.33 14.05
C LYS A 160 3.20 -7.19 15.46
N VAL A 161 3.62 -6.17 16.18
CA VAL A 161 3.22 -5.90 17.57
C VAL A 161 1.95 -5.05 17.62
N GLU A 162 1.80 -4.06 16.73
CA GLU A 162 0.62 -3.19 16.70
C GLU A 162 -0.63 -3.88 16.13
N LYS A 163 -0.46 -4.76 15.14
CA LYS A 163 -1.54 -5.42 14.39
C LYS A 163 -1.52 -6.94 14.57
N LYS A 164 -1.33 -7.43 15.80
CA LYS A 164 -1.22 -8.88 16.15
C LYS A 164 -2.31 -9.78 15.54
N HIS A 165 -3.50 -9.23 15.31
CA HIS A 165 -4.66 -9.95 14.80
C HIS A 165 -4.67 -10.11 13.26
N PHE A 166 -3.74 -9.48 12.55
CA PHE A 166 -3.67 -9.53 11.09
C PHE A 166 -2.77 -10.69 10.71
N LYS A 167 -3.37 -11.86 10.43
CA LYS A 167 -2.67 -13.10 10.07
C LYS A 167 -3.45 -13.82 8.96
N PRO A 168 -2.77 -14.58 8.07
CA PRO A 168 -1.32 -14.69 7.94
C PRO A 168 -0.69 -13.42 7.33
N TYR A 169 0.56 -13.11 7.69
CA TYR A 169 1.24 -11.91 7.20
C TYR A 169 2.67 -12.17 6.73
N LEU A 170 3.13 -11.32 5.82
CA LEU A 170 4.50 -11.19 5.35
C LEU A 170 5.00 -9.78 5.70
N VAL A 171 6.23 -9.65 6.18
CA VAL A 171 6.84 -8.33 6.37
C VAL A 171 7.73 -8.01 5.18
N LEU A 172 7.34 -6.96 4.45
CA LEU A 172 8.08 -6.41 3.33
C LEU A 172 8.42 -4.95 3.65
N GLU A 173 9.59 -4.75 4.25
CA GLU A 173 10.00 -3.45 4.76
C GLU A 173 10.13 -2.40 3.64
N ASN A 174 9.61 -1.20 3.88
CA ASN A 174 9.76 -0.08 2.94
C ASN A 174 11.14 0.60 3.10
N LYS A 175 12.22 -0.10 2.72
CA LYS A 175 13.59 0.45 2.78
C LYS A 175 13.86 1.39 1.61
N PHE A 176 14.57 2.49 1.88
CA PHE A 176 15.06 3.40 0.85
C PHE A 176 15.98 2.67 -0.13
N SER A 177 15.77 2.86 -1.43
CA SER A 177 16.68 2.44 -2.49
C SER A 177 17.21 3.68 -3.19
N GLY A 178 18.42 4.07 -2.85
CA GLY A 178 19.12 5.19 -3.47
C GLY A 178 20.45 5.45 -2.77
N THR A 179 21.30 6.23 -3.40
CA THR A 179 22.55 6.69 -2.80
C THR A 179 22.22 7.73 -1.74
N LEU A 180 22.72 7.52 -0.52
CA LEU A 180 22.66 8.54 0.52
C LEU A 180 23.61 9.67 0.10
N ILE A 181 23.06 10.81 -0.28
CA ILE A 181 23.85 12.02 -0.49
C ILE A 181 24.01 12.66 0.89
N GLU A 182 25.17 12.45 1.49
CA GLU A 182 25.55 13.18 2.70
C GLU A 182 25.67 14.66 2.35
N ARG A 183 24.67 15.45 2.75
CA ARG A 183 24.82 16.91 2.75
C ARG A 183 25.48 17.28 4.07
N PRO A 184 26.56 18.08 4.06
CA PRO A 184 27.09 18.62 5.30
C PRO A 184 25.96 19.38 6.00
N ILE A 185 25.62 18.93 7.20
CA ILE A 185 24.65 19.61 8.04
C ILE A 185 25.33 20.91 8.47
N ASP A 186 24.85 22.05 7.97
CA ASP A 186 25.27 23.35 8.50
C ASP A 186 24.81 23.42 9.96
N PRO A 187 25.72 23.40 10.95
CA PRO A 187 25.36 23.37 12.37
C PRO A 187 24.50 24.58 12.76
N LYS A 188 24.60 25.70 12.01
CA LYS A 188 23.85 26.93 12.24
C LYS A 188 22.41 26.87 11.72
N LYS A 189 22.08 25.90 10.86
CA LYS A 189 20.74 25.68 10.30
C LYS A 189 20.08 24.39 10.77
N ALA A 190 20.80 23.57 11.55
CA ALA A 190 20.22 22.40 12.17
C ALA A 190 19.12 22.85 13.16
N PRO A 191 17.87 22.35 13.04
CA PRO A 191 16.85 22.65 14.03
C PRO A 191 17.35 22.19 15.41
N GLN A 192 17.33 23.09 16.39
CA GLN A 192 17.86 22.89 17.77
C GLN A 192 17.27 21.68 18.52
N TYR A 193 16.28 21.00 17.95
CA TYR A 193 15.63 19.82 18.54
C TYR A 193 16.41 18.50 18.35
N CYS A 194 17.61 18.52 17.75
CA CYS A 194 18.35 17.29 17.45
C CYS A 194 19.11 16.66 18.64
N HIS A 195 19.20 17.33 19.80
CA HIS A 195 20.00 16.83 20.93
C HIS A 195 19.42 15.63 21.70
N LYS A 196 18.23 15.11 21.34
CA LYS A 196 17.62 13.96 22.05
C LYS A 196 17.44 12.68 21.22
N PHE A 197 17.88 12.64 19.96
CA PHE A 197 17.63 11.49 19.07
C PHE A 197 18.86 10.61 18.79
N PHE A 198 20.05 10.98 19.26
CA PHE A 198 21.31 10.32 18.88
C PHE A 198 21.95 9.45 19.98
N ASP A 199 21.15 8.83 20.85
CA ASP A 199 21.66 7.84 21.82
C ASP A 199 21.34 6.37 21.47
N PHE A 200 20.79 6.09 20.28
CA PHE A 200 20.73 4.71 19.78
C PHE A 200 21.94 4.42 18.90
N GLY A 201 22.94 3.77 19.51
CA GLY A 201 24.12 3.27 18.83
C GLY A 201 23.76 2.37 17.64
N TYR A 202 24.15 2.79 16.45
CA TYR A 202 24.09 1.98 15.23
C TYR A 202 25.46 1.37 14.97
N HIS A 203 25.61 0.09 15.27
CA HIS A 203 26.66 -0.74 14.65
C HIS A 203 26.29 -0.97 13.18
N TYR A 204 27.10 -0.42 12.27
CA TYR A 204 27.01 -0.68 10.84
C TYR A 204 27.44 -2.12 10.53
N GLY A 205 26.45 -3.02 10.42
CA GLY A 205 26.60 -4.33 9.80
C GLY A 205 25.99 -4.33 8.40
N SER A 206 26.84 -4.51 7.38
CA SER A 206 26.56 -4.98 6.01
C SER A 206 25.10 -4.97 5.53
N ILE A 207 24.81 -4.11 4.56
CA ILE A 207 23.53 -4.01 3.83
C ILE A 207 23.28 -5.33 3.07
N TRP A 208 22.40 -6.17 3.62
CA TRP A 208 21.84 -7.32 2.91
C TRP A 208 20.71 -6.86 1.97
N TYR A 209 20.88 -7.08 0.67
CA TYR A 209 19.78 -7.01 -0.30
C TYR A 209 18.76 -8.11 0.04
N PRO A 210 17.48 -7.79 0.33
CA PRO A 210 16.47 -8.82 0.33
C PRO A 210 16.24 -9.26 -1.12
N ARG A 211 16.52 -10.53 -1.43
CA ARG A 211 16.18 -11.13 -2.73
C ARG A 211 14.68 -10.98 -2.95
N SER A 212 14.29 -10.27 -4.01
CA SER A 212 12.92 -10.14 -4.56
C SER A 212 12.21 -11.49 -4.80
N HIS A 213 12.95 -12.60 -4.76
CA HIS A 213 12.47 -13.96 -4.96
C HIS A 213 11.41 -14.35 -3.93
N GLY A 214 11.60 -14.04 -2.63
CA GLY A 214 10.66 -14.46 -1.58
C GLY A 214 9.25 -13.88 -1.76
N LEU A 215 9.15 -12.66 -2.26
CA LEU A 215 7.88 -12.01 -2.57
C LEU A 215 7.19 -12.70 -3.76
N VAL A 216 7.91 -12.92 -4.85
CA VAL A 216 7.39 -13.61 -6.05
C VAL A 216 6.92 -15.02 -5.71
N PHE A 217 7.67 -15.75 -4.89
CA PHE A 217 7.26 -17.07 -4.40
C PHE A 217 5.94 -16.99 -3.62
N LYS A 218 5.80 -16.03 -2.70
CA LYS A 218 4.56 -15.89 -1.91
C LYS A 218 3.35 -15.50 -2.75
N PHE A 219 3.52 -14.62 -3.75
CA PHE A 219 2.46 -14.29 -4.69
C PHE A 219 2.07 -15.50 -5.56
N THR A 220 3.04 -16.34 -5.92
CA THR A 220 2.77 -17.59 -6.65
C THR A 220 2.01 -18.58 -5.77
N GLU A 221 2.42 -18.77 -4.51
CA GLU A 221 1.72 -19.63 -3.53
C GLU A 221 0.30 -19.16 -3.25
N ILE A 222 0.10 -17.85 -3.13
CA ILE A 222 -1.24 -17.29 -2.93
C ILE A 222 -2.08 -17.49 -4.18
N LEU A 223 -1.51 -17.49 -5.39
CA LEU A 223 -2.27 -17.67 -6.63
C LEU A 223 -2.57 -19.14 -6.96
N SER A 224 -1.68 -20.08 -6.63
CA SER A 224 -1.92 -21.53 -6.70
C SER A 224 -3.07 -21.99 -5.81
#